data_AF-A0A7X7PRJ0-F1
#
_entry.id   AF-A0A7X7PRJ0-F1
#
_cell.length_a   1.000
_cell.length_b   1.000
_cell.length_c   1.000
_cell.angle_alpha   90.00
_cell.angle_beta   90.00
_cell.angle_gamma   90.00
#
_symmetry.space_group_name_H-M   'P 1'
#
loop_
_entity.id
_entity.type
_entity.pdbx_description
1 polymer ?
#
loop_
_entity_poly.entity_id
_entity_poly.type
_entity_poly.pdbx_seq_one_letter_code
_entity_poly.pdbx_strand_id
1 'polypeptide(L)'
;MNTEPTSAGSEHRRLDYAWLILAVGTLCEFGAVGMGRFGYGMLIPAMQASLGMSNTEAGILATANLLGYLIMSALGGALATRFGPRIVIGVGMLVSGVGMVLTGLAAVPLTAAVWRAVTGVGTGGVNVPTMGLVSAWFSRSRRGMAVGILLGGNAAALIVSGLLFPRIISLQGGEGWRLCWYLVGGLTLVLSVVGLAALRNSQSHKGLIIR
;
A
#
# COMPACT_ATOMS: atom_id res chain seq x y z
N MET A 1 9.21 45.68 24.17
CA MET A 1 9.58 44.32 24.62
C MET A 1 8.37 43.43 24.38
N ASN A 2 8.21 42.96 23.14
CA ASN A 2 7.03 42.18 22.72
C ASN A 2 7.49 40.73 22.55
N THR A 3 6.94 39.86 23.39
CA THR A 3 7.20 38.43 23.44
C THR A 3 6.60 37.74 22.22
N GLU A 4 7.45 37.14 21.38
CA GLU A 4 7.02 36.22 20.33
C GLU A 4 6.25 35.03 20.95
N PRO A 5 5.11 34.63 20.38
CA PRO A 5 4.39 33.45 20.87
C PRO A 5 5.17 32.17 20.51
N THR A 6 5.90 31.67 21.51
CA THR A 6 6.24 30.26 21.78
C THR A 6 6.31 29.29 20.58
N SER A 7 7.52 29.13 20.04
CA SER A 7 7.91 28.08 19.08
C SER A 7 7.57 26.65 19.53
N ALA A 8 7.53 26.39 20.85
CA ALA A 8 7.32 25.07 21.45
C ALA A 8 5.95 24.41 21.14
N GLY A 9 4.89 25.21 21.01
CA GLY A 9 3.55 24.69 20.68
C GLY A 9 3.41 24.24 19.22
N SER A 10 4.22 24.83 18.33
CA SER A 10 4.23 24.50 16.90
C SER A 10 5.02 23.21 16.59
N GLU A 11 6.05 22.91 17.38
CA GLU A 11 6.86 21.68 17.25
C GLU A 11 6.10 20.44 17.70
N HIS A 12 5.39 20.49 18.84
CA HIS A 12 4.55 19.37 19.31
C HIS A 12 3.49 19.00 18.27
N ARG A 13 2.79 20.01 17.71
CA ARG A 13 1.77 19.78 16.68
C ARG A 13 2.33 19.21 15.37
N ARG A 14 3.58 19.51 15.03
CA ARG A 14 4.29 18.92 13.87
C ARG A 14 4.69 17.47 14.12
N LEU A 15 5.14 17.14 15.33
CA LEU A 15 5.51 15.78 15.71
C LEU A 15 4.28 14.87 15.77
N ASP A 16 3.19 15.30 16.40
CA ASP A 16 1.92 14.53 16.45
C ASP A 16 1.38 14.26 15.03
N TYR A 17 1.52 15.23 14.13
CA TYR A 17 1.13 15.08 12.74
C TYR A 17 2.06 14.15 11.95
N ALA A 18 3.36 14.16 12.22
CA ALA A 18 4.31 13.21 11.60
C ALA A 18 4.00 11.76 12.01
N TRP A 19 3.63 11.54 13.27
CA TRP A 19 3.16 10.24 13.77
C TRP A 19 1.82 9.82 13.15
N LEU A 20 0.89 10.76 12.96
CA LEU A 20 -0.35 10.50 12.23
C LEU A 20 -0.08 10.07 10.77
N ILE A 21 0.81 10.77 10.06
CA ILE A 21 1.21 10.42 8.69
C ILE A 21 1.86 9.04 8.66
N LEU A 22 2.72 8.73 9.64
CA LEU A 22 3.34 7.41 9.76
C LEU A 22 2.29 6.32 10.00
N ALA A 23 1.34 6.53 10.92
CA ALA A 23 0.27 5.58 11.20
C ALA A 23 -0.60 5.34 9.95
N VAL A 24 -1.04 6.41 9.28
CA VAL A 24 -1.83 6.32 8.05
C VAL A 24 -1.04 5.63 6.93
N GLY A 25 0.22 6.02 6.71
CA GLY A 25 1.09 5.38 5.72
C GLY A 25 1.30 3.89 6.00
N THR A 26 1.45 3.53 7.27
CA THR A 26 1.59 2.13 7.71
C THR A 26 0.32 1.33 7.44
N LEU A 27 -0.86 1.92 7.67
CA LEU A 27 -2.14 1.30 7.33
C LEU A 27 -2.32 1.15 5.81
N CYS A 28 -1.91 2.15 5.03
CA CYS A 28 -1.95 2.08 3.57
C CYS A 28 -1.06 0.96 3.02
N GLU A 29 0.18 0.87 3.53
CA GLU A 29 1.12 -0.21 3.24
C GLU A 29 0.58 -1.58 3.66
N PHE A 30 0.02 -1.67 4.87
CA PHE A 30 -0.59 -2.89 5.42
C PHE A 30 -1.64 -3.48 4.46
N GLY A 31 -2.52 -2.63 3.91
CA GLY A 31 -3.54 -3.04 2.93
C GLY A 31 -2.96 -3.41 1.57
N ALA A 32 -2.32 -2.43 0.92
CA ALA A 32 -1.92 -2.55 -0.48
C ALA A 32 -0.75 -3.51 -0.68
N VAL A 33 0.30 -3.37 0.13
CA VAL A 33 1.56 -4.10 -0.01
C VAL A 33 1.54 -5.35 0.88
N GLY A 34 1.23 -5.19 2.16
CA GLY A 34 1.16 -6.26 3.14
C GLY A 34 0.25 -7.42 2.71
N MET A 35 -1.06 -7.18 2.73
CA MET A 35 -2.04 -8.23 2.40
C MET A 35 -2.07 -8.54 0.91
N GLY A 36 -1.94 -7.53 0.04
CA GLY A 36 -2.03 -7.70 -1.41
C GLY A 36 -0.85 -8.42 -2.06
N ARG A 37 0.38 -8.13 -1.61
CA ARG A 37 1.60 -8.68 -2.22
C ARG A 37 2.15 -9.85 -1.43
N PHE A 38 2.28 -9.73 -0.12
CA PHE A 38 2.84 -10.82 0.69
C PHE A 38 1.80 -11.90 1.00
N GLY A 39 0.55 -11.50 1.25
CA GLY A 39 -0.55 -12.45 1.43
C GLY A 39 -0.86 -13.28 0.18
N TYR A 40 -0.52 -12.79 -1.01
CA TYR A 40 -0.72 -13.51 -2.28
C TYR A 40 -0.16 -14.92 -2.29
N GLY A 41 1.05 -15.12 -1.74
CA GLY A 41 1.71 -16.42 -1.78
C GLY A 41 0.87 -17.54 -1.17
N MET A 42 0.03 -17.21 -0.19
CA MET A 42 -0.87 -18.14 0.49
C MET A 42 -2.14 -18.45 -0.32
N LEU A 43 -2.51 -17.57 -1.26
CA LEU A 43 -3.67 -17.75 -2.14
C LEU A 43 -3.34 -18.52 -3.42
N ILE A 44 -2.06 -18.58 -3.81
CA ILE A 44 -1.61 -19.28 -5.04
C ILE A 44 -2.14 -20.71 -5.11
N PRO A 45 -1.98 -21.58 -4.10
CA PRO A 45 -2.38 -22.98 -4.24
C PRO A 45 -3.89 -23.14 -4.45
N ALA A 46 -4.70 -22.31 -3.78
CA ALA A 46 -6.15 -22.30 -3.95
C ALA A 46 -6.56 -21.77 -5.34
N MET A 47 -5.88 -20.74 -5.85
CA MET A 47 -6.07 -20.26 -7.22
C MET A 47 -5.68 -21.32 -8.25
N GLN A 48 -4.58 -22.03 -8.03
CA GLN A 48 -4.14 -23.11 -8.92
C GLN A 48 -5.15 -24.24 -8.98
N ALA A 49 -5.66 -24.68 -7.83
CA ALA A 49 -6.68 -25.71 -7.75
C ALA A 49 -8.00 -25.28 -8.42
N SER A 50 -8.41 -24.02 -8.25
CA SER A 50 -9.69 -23.52 -8.77
C SER A 50 -9.66 -23.16 -10.26
N LEU A 51 -8.54 -22.66 -10.77
CA LEU A 51 -8.39 -22.21 -12.16
C LEU A 51 -7.69 -23.25 -13.06
N GLY A 52 -7.28 -24.38 -12.48
CA GLY A 52 -6.50 -25.41 -13.19
C GLY A 52 -5.12 -24.92 -13.65
N MET A 53 -4.53 -23.94 -12.95
CA MET A 53 -3.27 -23.34 -13.38
C MET A 53 -2.08 -24.29 -13.20
N SER A 54 -1.19 -24.26 -14.17
CA SER A 54 0.16 -24.78 -14.04
C SER A 54 1.02 -23.93 -13.09
N ASN A 55 2.13 -24.50 -12.60
CA ASN A 55 3.13 -23.75 -11.84
C ASN A 55 3.75 -22.60 -12.65
N THR A 56 3.85 -22.77 -13.97
CA THR A 56 4.32 -21.73 -14.89
C THR A 56 3.40 -20.51 -14.87
N GLU A 57 2.08 -20.72 -14.94
CA GLU A 57 1.10 -19.62 -14.90
C GLU A 57 1.10 -18.89 -13.55
N ALA A 58 1.18 -19.64 -12.44
CA ALA A 58 1.31 -19.04 -11.11
C ALA A 58 2.58 -18.16 -11.00
N GLY A 59 3.69 -18.62 -11.60
CA GLY A 59 4.92 -17.85 -11.76
C GLY A 59 4.73 -16.58 -12.61
N ILE A 60 4.01 -16.68 -13.72
CA ILE A 60 3.68 -15.53 -14.58
C ILE A 60 2.88 -14.47 -13.80
N LEU A 61 1.90 -14.87 -12.97
CA LEU A 61 1.14 -13.94 -12.14
C LEU A 61 2.04 -13.18 -11.15
N ALA A 62 3.01 -13.87 -10.54
CA ALA A 62 3.98 -13.26 -9.64
C ALA A 62 4.90 -12.28 -10.38
N THR A 63 5.42 -12.70 -11.54
CA THR A 63 6.28 -11.88 -12.41
C THR A 63 5.53 -10.65 -12.93
N ALA A 64 4.28 -10.78 -13.34
CA ALA A 64 3.44 -9.68 -13.79
C ALA A 64 3.26 -8.62 -12.69
N ASN A 65 3.00 -9.07 -11.45
CA ASN A 65 2.93 -8.18 -10.29
C ASN A 65 4.28 -7.48 -10.00
N LEU A 66 5.38 -8.22 -10.05
CA LEU A 66 6.73 -7.70 -9.89
C LEU A 66 7.10 -6.66 -10.95
N LEU A 67 6.77 -6.93 -12.22
CA LEU A 67 7.05 -6.04 -13.34
C LEU A 67 6.26 -4.74 -13.23
N GLY A 68 4.96 -4.82 -12.92
CA GLY A 68 4.12 -3.65 -12.68
C GLY A 68 4.65 -2.81 -11.52
N TYR A 69 5.05 -3.48 -10.43
CA TYR A 69 5.68 -2.81 -9.29
C TYR A 69 7.00 -2.15 -9.66
N LEU A 70 7.87 -2.80 -10.42
CA LEU A 70 9.17 -2.28 -10.81
C LEU A 70 9.02 -1.01 -11.65
N ILE A 71 8.13 -1.05 -12.66
CA ILE A 71 7.84 0.09 -13.52
C ILE A 71 7.32 1.26 -12.69
N MET A 72 6.31 1.03 -11.85
CA MET A 72 5.76 2.11 -11.03
C MET A 72 6.71 2.55 -9.92
N SER A 73 7.57 1.68 -9.38
CA SER A 73 8.54 2.10 -8.37
C SER A 73 9.60 3.03 -8.96
N ALA A 74 10.06 2.75 -10.18
CA ALA A 74 10.98 3.63 -10.91
C ALA A 74 10.32 4.99 -11.22
N LEU A 75 9.05 4.97 -11.64
CA LEU A 75 8.30 6.18 -11.96
C LEU A 75 7.78 6.91 -10.72
N GLY A 76 7.56 6.20 -9.62
CA GLY A 76 6.84 6.66 -8.43
C GLY A 76 7.55 7.82 -7.74
N GLY A 77 8.88 7.84 -7.75
CA GLY A 77 9.67 8.98 -7.25
C GLY A 77 9.46 10.24 -8.10
N ALA A 78 9.48 10.12 -9.43
CA ALA A 78 9.24 11.23 -10.34
C ALA A 78 7.79 11.73 -10.28
N LEU A 79 6.82 10.81 -10.23
CA LEU A 79 5.40 11.11 -10.08
C LEU A 79 5.11 11.80 -8.74
N ALA A 80 5.70 11.32 -7.64
CA ALA A 80 5.52 11.93 -6.32
C ALA A 80 6.09 13.34 -6.27
N THR A 81 7.20 13.59 -6.96
CA THR A 81 7.81 14.93 -7.06
C THR A 81 6.96 15.87 -7.92
N ARG A 82 6.33 15.36 -9.00
CA ARG A 82 5.56 16.18 -9.96
C ARG A 82 4.11 16.44 -9.55
N PHE A 83 3.40 15.41 -9.07
CA PHE A 83 1.97 15.47 -8.73
C PHE A 83 1.71 15.55 -7.23
N GLY A 84 2.76 15.41 -6.42
CA GLY A 84 2.68 15.37 -4.97
C GLY A 84 2.41 13.95 -4.45
N PRO A 85 3.05 13.56 -3.32
CA PRO A 85 2.98 12.19 -2.80
C PRO A 85 1.55 11.74 -2.46
N ARG A 86 0.69 12.67 -2.01
CA ARG A 86 -0.70 12.37 -1.65
C ARG A 86 -1.52 11.80 -2.80
N ILE A 87 -1.48 12.45 -3.97
CA ILE A 87 -2.27 12.03 -5.13
C ILE A 87 -1.76 10.69 -5.64
N VAL A 88 -0.43 10.52 -5.68
CA VAL A 88 0.19 9.28 -6.15
C VAL A 88 -0.13 8.10 -5.23
N ILE A 89 -0.06 8.29 -3.90
CA ILE A 89 -0.44 7.25 -2.93
C ILE A 89 -1.93 6.90 -3.07
N GLY A 90 -2.80 7.90 -3.15
CA GLY A 90 -4.25 7.68 -3.26
C GLY A 90 -4.63 6.93 -4.53
N VAL A 91 -4.14 7.40 -5.69
CA VAL A 91 -4.36 6.73 -6.98
C VAL A 91 -3.74 5.33 -6.96
N GLY A 92 -2.53 5.18 -6.41
CA GLY A 92 -1.86 3.88 -6.27
C GLY A 92 -2.69 2.90 -5.45
N MET A 93 -3.26 3.33 -4.32
CA MET A 93 -4.14 2.50 -3.50
C MET A 93 -5.46 2.17 -4.19
N LEU A 94 -6.06 3.11 -4.92
CA LEU A 94 -7.27 2.85 -5.70
C LEU A 94 -7.01 1.80 -6.79
N VAL A 95 -5.94 1.99 -7.58
CA VAL A 95 -5.52 1.05 -8.63
C VAL A 95 -5.20 -0.32 -8.02
N SER A 96 -4.51 -0.34 -6.88
CA SER A 96 -4.18 -1.58 -6.16
C SER A 96 -5.44 -2.28 -5.67
N GLY A 97 -6.32 -1.60 -4.95
CA GLY A 97 -7.56 -2.17 -4.43
C GLY A 97 -8.51 -2.66 -5.52
N VAL A 98 -8.69 -1.89 -6.59
CA VAL A 98 -9.49 -2.31 -7.76
C VAL A 98 -8.84 -3.53 -8.43
N GLY A 99 -7.52 -3.52 -8.64
CA GLY A 99 -6.80 -4.66 -9.20
C GLY A 99 -6.96 -5.94 -8.37
N MET A 100 -6.98 -5.82 -7.05
CA MET A 100 -7.24 -6.93 -6.13
C MET A 100 -8.66 -7.48 -6.26
N VAL A 101 -9.67 -6.61 -6.26
CA VAL A 101 -11.08 -7.03 -6.45
C VAL A 101 -11.26 -7.70 -7.80
N LEU A 102 -10.69 -7.12 -8.88
CA LEU A 102 -10.75 -7.69 -10.22
C LEU A 102 -9.98 -9.02 -10.34
N THR A 103 -8.93 -9.21 -9.53
CA THR A 103 -8.25 -10.51 -9.43
C THR A 103 -9.18 -11.58 -8.85
N GLY A 104 -10.01 -11.23 -7.86
CA GLY A 104 -11.04 -12.14 -7.32
C GLY A 104 -12.14 -12.49 -8.34
N LEU A 105 -12.45 -11.58 -9.26
CA LEU A 105 -13.39 -11.80 -10.37
C LEU A 105 -12.79 -12.59 -11.54
N ALA A 106 -11.48 -12.86 -11.53
CA ALA A 106 -10.83 -13.53 -12.64
C ALA A 106 -11.34 -14.98 -12.78
N ALA A 107 -11.75 -15.33 -13.99
CA ALA A 107 -12.15 -16.68 -14.37
C ALA A 107 -11.07 -17.45 -15.15
N VAL A 108 -10.02 -16.74 -15.60
CA VAL A 108 -8.97 -17.30 -16.47
C VAL A 108 -7.59 -16.86 -15.95
N PRO A 109 -6.55 -17.71 -16.04
CA PRO A 109 -5.21 -17.35 -15.58
C PRO A 109 -4.64 -16.07 -16.19
N LEU A 110 -4.89 -15.86 -17.49
CA LEU A 110 -4.42 -14.68 -18.20
C LEU A 110 -5.04 -13.38 -17.66
N THR A 111 -6.35 -13.38 -17.36
CA THR A 111 -7.02 -12.19 -16.81
C THR A 111 -6.51 -11.90 -15.40
N ALA A 112 -6.30 -12.94 -14.58
CA ALA A 112 -5.64 -12.78 -13.28
C ALA A 112 -4.24 -12.17 -13.42
N ALA A 113 -3.42 -12.59 -14.39
CA ALA A 113 -2.09 -12.02 -14.62
C ALA A 113 -2.12 -10.52 -14.96
N VAL A 114 -3.06 -10.10 -15.80
CA VAL A 114 -3.25 -8.68 -16.16
C VAL A 114 -3.64 -7.86 -14.93
N TRP A 115 -4.64 -8.32 -14.15
CA TRP A 115 -5.05 -7.62 -12.94
C TRP A 115 -3.95 -7.59 -11.87
N ARG A 116 -3.12 -8.63 -11.82
CA ARG A 116 -1.95 -8.68 -10.93
C ARG A 116 -0.86 -7.70 -11.35
N ALA A 117 -0.66 -7.47 -12.65
CA ALA A 117 0.20 -6.40 -13.13
C ALA A 117 -0.33 -5.02 -12.70
N VAL A 118 -1.64 -4.78 -12.85
CA VAL A 118 -2.30 -3.54 -12.41
C VAL A 118 -2.15 -3.34 -10.89
N THR A 119 -2.37 -4.39 -10.09
CA THR A 119 -2.13 -4.35 -8.64
C THR A 119 -0.67 -4.04 -8.32
N GLY A 120 0.28 -4.59 -9.10
CA GLY A 120 1.71 -4.32 -8.99
C GLY A 120 2.02 -2.84 -9.22
N VAL A 121 1.48 -2.27 -10.29
CA VAL A 121 1.56 -0.83 -10.58
C VAL A 121 1.02 -0.03 -9.40
N GLY A 122 -0.17 -0.34 -8.90
CA GLY A 122 -0.75 0.35 -7.74
C GLY A 122 0.14 0.31 -6.50
N THR A 123 0.63 -0.89 -6.13
CA THR A 123 1.50 -1.07 -4.94
C THR A 123 2.83 -0.33 -5.07
N GLY A 124 3.45 -0.26 -6.25
CA GLY A 124 4.67 0.52 -6.47
C GLY A 124 4.45 2.02 -6.28
N GLY A 125 3.28 2.50 -6.68
CA GLY A 125 2.85 3.90 -6.50
C GLY A 125 2.49 4.25 -5.05
N VAL A 126 2.28 3.27 -4.19
CA VAL A 126 2.06 3.49 -2.74
C VAL A 126 3.39 3.47 -2.00
N ASN A 127 4.23 2.46 -2.26
CA ASN A 127 5.43 2.22 -1.46
C ASN A 127 6.50 3.31 -1.59
N VAL A 128 6.88 3.66 -2.81
CA VAL A 128 7.95 4.64 -3.05
C VAL A 128 7.57 6.03 -2.49
N PRO A 129 6.37 6.58 -2.78
CA PRO A 129 6.00 7.89 -2.25
C PRO A 129 5.75 7.89 -0.74
N THR A 130 5.24 6.80 -0.16
CA THR A 130 5.02 6.69 1.29
C THR A 130 6.36 6.65 2.03
N MET A 131 7.33 5.87 1.55
CA MET A 131 8.69 5.87 2.11
C MET A 131 9.34 7.26 2.00
N GLY A 132 9.18 7.94 0.87
CA GLY A 132 9.68 9.31 0.66
C GLY A 132 9.02 10.32 1.60
N LEU A 133 7.70 10.26 1.77
CA LEU A 133 6.94 11.15 2.64
C LEU A 133 7.33 10.98 4.10
N VAL A 134 7.33 9.75 4.62
CA VAL A 134 7.75 9.47 6.00
C VAL A 134 9.20 9.91 6.22
N SER A 135 10.08 9.64 5.25
CA SER A 135 11.47 10.05 5.33
C SER A 135 11.69 11.56 5.37
N ALA A 136 10.78 12.34 4.78
CA ALA A 136 10.87 13.80 4.76
C ALA A 136 10.34 14.45 6.05
N TRP A 137 9.40 13.81 6.75
CA TRP A 137 8.80 14.31 7.99
C TRP A 137 9.61 13.99 9.25
N PHE A 138 10.45 12.95 9.21
CA PHE A 138 11.29 12.54 10.35
C PHE A 138 12.75 12.95 10.16
N SER A 139 13.39 13.41 11.24
CA SER A 139 14.81 13.76 11.24
C SER A 139 15.71 12.55 10.95
N ARG A 140 16.95 12.77 10.48
CA ARG A 140 17.92 11.69 10.15
C ARG A 140 18.05 10.63 11.26
N SER A 141 17.97 11.04 12.53
CA SER A 141 18.07 10.15 13.68
C SER A 141 16.84 9.25 13.87
N ARG A 142 15.63 9.71 13.51
CA ARG A 142 14.36 8.96 13.71
C ARG A 142 13.79 8.34 12.44
N ARG A 143 14.32 8.70 11.26
CA ARG A 143 13.91 8.15 9.97
C ARG A 143 13.99 6.62 9.92
N GLY A 144 15.04 6.02 10.48
CA GLY A 144 15.19 4.56 10.53
C GLY A 144 14.07 3.88 11.33
N MET A 145 13.71 4.43 12.49
CA MET A 145 12.60 3.95 13.30
C MET A 145 11.26 4.08 12.56
N ALA A 146 11.03 5.24 11.93
CA ALA A 146 9.78 5.50 11.20
C ALA A 146 9.61 4.53 10.01
N VAL A 147 10.67 4.31 9.22
CA VAL A 147 10.65 3.31 8.15
C VAL A 147 10.49 1.89 8.70
N GLY A 148 11.10 1.59 9.85
CA GLY A 148 10.92 0.31 10.54
C GLY A 148 9.47 0.04 10.94
N ILE A 149 8.77 1.04 11.48
CA ILE A 149 7.34 0.95 11.83
C ILE A 149 6.50 0.76 10.56
N LEU A 150 6.80 1.51 9.49
CA LEU A 150 6.12 1.38 8.21
C LEU A 150 6.21 -0.06 7.66
N LEU A 151 7.42 -0.62 7.65
CA LEU A 151 7.65 -2.01 7.23
C LEU A 151 7.09 -3.02 8.22
N GLY A 152 7.03 -2.68 9.51
CA GLY A 152 6.34 -3.45 10.54
C GLY A 152 4.85 -3.66 10.22
N GLY A 153 4.20 -2.67 9.60
CA GLY A 153 2.84 -2.82 9.07
C GLY A 153 2.72 -3.96 8.05
N ASN A 154 3.68 -4.07 7.13
CA ASN A 154 3.71 -5.17 6.15
C ASN A 154 3.89 -6.54 6.82
N ALA A 155 4.72 -6.63 7.85
CA ALA A 155 4.90 -7.87 8.61
C ALA A 155 3.62 -8.25 9.38
N ALA A 156 2.96 -7.28 10.03
CA ALA A 156 1.69 -7.50 10.71
C ALA A 156 0.61 -7.98 9.73
N ALA A 157 0.53 -7.38 8.54
CA ALA A 157 -0.38 -7.79 7.48
C ALA A 157 -0.14 -9.23 7.04
N LEU A 158 1.13 -9.66 6.96
CA LEU A 158 1.48 -11.04 6.62
C LEU A 158 1.02 -12.03 7.70
N ILE A 159 1.18 -11.70 8.98
CA ILE A 159 0.70 -12.53 10.09
C ILE A 159 -0.83 -12.63 10.04
N VAL A 160 -1.51 -11.50 9.86
CA VAL A 160 -2.99 -11.45 9.76
C VAL A 160 -3.47 -12.25 8.55
N SER A 161 -2.82 -12.11 7.39
CA SER A 161 -3.14 -12.89 6.19
C SER A 161 -2.93 -14.38 6.40
N GLY A 162 -1.83 -14.77 7.06
CA GLY A 162 -1.52 -16.16 7.39
C GLY A 162 -2.51 -16.81 8.35
N LEU A 163 -3.17 -16.03 9.20
CA LEU A 163 -4.21 -16.54 10.10
C LEU A 163 -5.60 -16.54 9.45
N LEU A 164 -5.90 -15.53 8.63
CA LEU A 164 -7.22 -15.34 8.01
C LEU A 164 -7.41 -16.18 6.75
N PHE A 165 -6.46 -16.17 5.82
CA PHE A 165 -6.66 -16.77 4.49
C PHE A 165 -6.89 -18.28 4.55
N PRO A 166 -6.10 -19.08 5.31
CA PRO A 166 -6.36 -20.52 5.42
C PRO A 166 -7.72 -20.82 6.04
N ARG A 167 -8.16 -20.03 7.04
CA ARG A 167 -9.49 -20.18 7.66
C ARG A 167 -10.60 -19.91 6.65
N ILE A 168 -10.50 -18.82 5.88
CA ILE A 168 -11.50 -18.49 4.86
C ILE A 168 -11.54 -19.57 3.78
N ILE A 169 -10.38 -20.04 3.31
CA ILE A 169 -10.28 -21.12 2.32
C ILE A 169 -10.90 -22.42 2.87
N SER A 170 -10.67 -22.76 4.14
CA SER A 170 -11.29 -23.95 4.75
C SER A 170 -12.81 -23.88 4.87
N LEU A 171 -13.37 -22.68 5.05
CA LEU A 171 -14.81 -22.48 5.23
C LEU A 171 -15.58 -22.39 3.90
N GLN A 172 -14.95 -21.82 2.87
CA GLN A 172 -15.57 -21.54 1.56
C GLN A 172 -15.13 -22.54 0.47
N GLY A 173 -14.24 -23.48 0.77
CA GLY A 173 -13.69 -24.44 -0.19
C GLY A 173 -12.87 -23.77 -1.29
N GLY A 174 -12.91 -24.35 -2.50
CA GLY A 174 -12.08 -23.96 -3.64
C GLY A 174 -12.26 -22.52 -4.13
N GLU A 175 -13.37 -21.84 -3.79
CA GLU A 175 -13.60 -20.43 -4.16
C GLU A 175 -13.22 -19.42 -3.05
N GLY A 176 -12.75 -19.88 -1.87
CA GLY A 176 -12.43 -19.00 -0.75
C GLY A 176 -11.36 -17.94 -1.06
N TRP A 177 -10.48 -18.20 -2.04
CA TRP A 177 -9.48 -17.24 -2.51
C TRP A 177 -10.11 -15.97 -3.13
N ARG A 178 -11.29 -16.08 -3.74
CA ARG A 178 -12.03 -14.93 -4.29
C ARG A 178 -12.50 -14.01 -3.18
N LEU A 179 -13.06 -14.58 -2.11
CA LEU A 179 -13.50 -13.82 -0.94
C LEU A 179 -12.32 -13.15 -0.25
N CYS A 180 -11.18 -13.82 -0.12
CA CYS A 180 -9.95 -13.20 0.40
C CYS A 180 -9.58 -11.95 -0.42
N TRP A 181 -9.60 -12.03 -1.75
CA TRP A 181 -9.32 -10.88 -2.62
C TRP A 181 -10.35 -9.76 -2.49
N TYR A 182 -11.64 -10.08 -2.36
CA TYR A 182 -12.67 -9.07 -2.13
C TYR A 182 -12.51 -8.36 -0.80
N LEU A 183 -12.20 -9.09 0.27
CA LEU A 183 -11.98 -8.52 1.60
C LEU A 183 -10.73 -7.63 1.61
N VAL A 184 -9.63 -8.11 1.05
CA VAL A 184 -8.37 -7.36 1.02
C VAL A 184 -8.47 -6.15 0.10
N GLY A 185 -9.06 -6.31 -1.09
CA GLY A 185 -9.27 -5.22 -2.04
C GLY A 185 -10.24 -4.18 -1.48
N GLY A 186 -11.35 -4.61 -0.89
CA GLY A 186 -12.31 -3.73 -0.22
C GLY A 186 -11.69 -2.96 0.95
N LEU A 187 -10.95 -3.64 1.82
CA LEU A 187 -10.22 -3.00 2.92
C LEU A 187 -9.19 -2.00 2.39
N THR A 188 -8.46 -2.34 1.32
CA THR A 188 -7.49 -1.43 0.68
C THR A 188 -8.18 -0.19 0.11
N LEU A 189 -9.37 -0.33 -0.50
CA LEU A 189 -10.15 0.81 -1.00
C LEU A 189 -10.66 1.70 0.14
N VAL A 190 -11.16 1.10 1.24
CA VAL A 190 -11.58 1.86 2.42
C VAL A 190 -10.39 2.63 3.02
N LEU A 191 -9.25 1.95 3.17
CA LEU A 191 -8.02 2.58 3.65
C LEU A 191 -7.51 3.65 2.69
N SER A 192 -7.75 3.53 1.39
CA SER A 192 -7.43 4.57 0.40
C SER A 192 -8.22 5.85 0.65
N VAL A 193 -9.53 5.72 0.87
CA VAL A 193 -10.40 6.86 1.17
C VAL A 193 -10.02 7.51 2.49
N VAL A 194 -9.79 6.70 3.53
CA VAL A 194 -9.33 7.19 4.84
C VAL A 194 -7.96 7.86 4.72
N GLY A 195 -7.03 7.25 4.00
CA GLY A 195 -5.69 7.77 3.76
C GLY A 195 -5.74 9.10 3.00
N LEU A 196 -6.55 9.20 1.95
CA LEU A 196 -6.75 10.44 1.19
C LEU A 196 -7.41 11.54 2.02
N ALA A 197 -8.34 11.20 2.91
CA ALA A 197 -9.00 12.14 3.81
C ALA A 197 -8.08 12.61 4.95
N ALA A 198 -7.32 11.69 5.53
CA ALA A 198 -6.43 11.94 6.68
C ALA A 198 -5.09 12.55 6.28
N LEU A 199 -4.55 12.22 5.10
CA LEU A 199 -3.44 12.94 4.45
C LEU A 199 -3.96 14.30 3.95
N ARG A 200 -4.52 15.13 4.82
CA ARG A 200 -4.89 16.49 4.45
C ARG A 200 -3.60 17.24 4.13
N ASN A 201 -3.53 17.79 2.92
CA ASN A 201 -2.41 18.58 2.41
C ASN A 201 -1.77 19.41 3.53
N SER A 202 -0.49 19.16 3.81
CA SER A 202 0.36 20.23 4.30
C SER A 202 0.32 21.32 3.23
N GLN A 203 -0.53 22.32 3.46
CA GLN A 203 -0.20 23.73 3.23
C GLN A 203 0.40 24.01 1.84
N SER A 204 -0.41 24.34 0.84
CA SER A 204 -0.51 25.74 0.40
C SER A 204 -0.18 26.81 1.47
N HIS A 205 1.07 26.80 1.96
CA HIS A 205 1.82 27.99 2.39
C HIS A 205 3.14 27.88 1.62
N LYS A 206 3.20 28.43 0.40
CA LYS A 206 3.82 29.73 0.18
C LYS A 206 5.06 29.92 1.07
N GLY A 207 6.22 29.66 0.47
CA GLY A 207 7.50 30.26 0.86
C GLY A 207 8.04 29.84 2.23
N LEU A 208 8.83 28.78 2.26
CA LEU A 208 9.99 28.66 3.16
C LEU A 208 10.97 27.66 2.53
N ILE A 209 11.42 28.02 1.32
CA ILE A 209 12.78 27.69 0.87
C ILE A 209 13.67 28.58 1.74
N ILE A 210 14.18 28.05 2.85
CA ILE A 210 15.38 28.65 3.44
C ILE A 210 16.54 28.10 2.62
N ARG A 211 17.27 29.04 2.04
CA ARG A 211 18.55 28.88 1.34
C ARG A 211 19.53 28.01 2.12
#